data_AF-A0A2E8YTM1-F1
#
_entry.id   AF-A0A2E8YTM1-F1
#
_cell.length_a   1.000
_cell.length_b   1.000
_cell.length_c   1.000
_cell.angle_alpha   90.00
_cell.angle_beta   90.00
_cell.angle_gamma   90.00
#
_symmetry.space_group_name_H-M   'P 1'
#
loop_
_entity.id
_entity.type
_entity.pdbx_description
1 polymer ?
#
loop_
_entity_poly.entity_id
_entity_poly.type
_entity_poly.pdbx_seq_one_letter_code
_entity_poly.pdbx_strand_id
1 'polypeptide(L)'
;MESAIFDKPTINISMYNWEQGLPSNTIERFTHLRRILSYQSVRTARTFQDFAQITNMYLNEPEADAENRKALFENEIGVNHGHAGQQIGKYIIDYMNEIKTLHEMETY
;
A
#
# COMPACT_ATOMS: atom_id res chain seq x y z
N MET A 1 2.19 -2.13 1.27
CA MET A 1 2.20 -0.66 1.05
C MET A 1 2.30 0.08 2.37
N GLU A 2 1.46 -0.21 3.36
CA GLU A 2 1.52 0.45 4.69
C GLU A 2 2.88 0.37 5.38
N SER A 3 3.65 -0.70 5.16
CA SER A 3 5.01 -0.83 5.69
C SER A 3 5.97 0.28 5.25
N ALA A 4 5.73 0.92 4.10
CA ALA A 4 6.54 2.04 3.62
C ALA A 4 6.35 3.31 4.48
N ILE A 5 5.26 3.41 5.25
CA ILE A 5 5.03 4.52 6.20
C ILE A 5 6.05 4.46 7.35
N PHE A 6 6.45 3.26 7.75
CA PHE A 6 7.37 3.04 8.87
C PHE A 6 8.83 2.99 8.45
N ASP A 7 9.10 3.15 7.15
CA ASP A 7 10.41 2.94 6.54
C ASP A 7 11.07 1.63 7.03
N LYS A 8 10.31 0.52 6.94
CA LYS A 8 10.79 -0.81 7.32
C LYS A 8 10.94 -1.73 6.12
N PRO A 9 12.04 -2.51 6.06
CA PRO A 9 12.18 -3.59 5.09
C PRO A 9 10.95 -4.49 5.07
N THR A 10 10.49 -4.80 3.86
CA THR A 10 9.34 -5.69 3.63
C THR A 10 9.76 -6.78 2.66
N ILE A 11 9.41 -8.02 3.00
CA ILE A 11 9.59 -9.18 2.12
C ILE A 11 8.19 -9.67 1.72
N ASN A 12 7.91 -9.63 0.43
CA ASN A 12 6.71 -10.23 -0.14
C ASN A 12 6.93 -11.74 -0.28
N ILE A 13 6.14 -12.55 0.42
CA ILE A 13 6.24 -14.01 0.36
C ILE A 13 5.30 -14.51 -0.73
N SER A 14 5.88 -14.99 -1.83
CA SER A 14 5.16 -15.48 -3.02
C SER A 14 5.57 -16.92 -3.34
N MET A 15 5.69 -17.72 -2.28
CA MET A 15 5.97 -19.16 -2.37
C MET A 15 4.67 -19.90 -2.67
N TYR A 16 4.74 -20.97 -3.47
CA TYR A 16 3.63 -21.86 -3.83
C TYR A 16 2.55 -21.23 -4.73
N ASN A 17 1.63 -22.07 -5.24
CA ASN A 17 0.56 -21.64 -6.12
C ASN A 17 -0.51 -20.85 -5.36
N TRP A 18 -1.08 -19.83 -6.00
CA TRP A 18 -2.28 -19.15 -5.51
C TRP A 18 -3.47 -20.10 -5.54
N GLU A 19 -4.49 -19.87 -4.70
CA GLU A 19 -5.66 -20.74 -4.41
C GLU A 19 -6.44 -21.29 -5.63
N GLN A 20 -6.10 -20.87 -6.85
CA GLN A 20 -6.68 -21.33 -8.12
C GLN A 20 -5.70 -22.09 -9.04
N GLY A 21 -4.55 -22.54 -8.53
CA GLY A 21 -3.52 -23.22 -9.33
C GLY A 21 -2.76 -22.28 -10.28
N LEU A 22 -2.95 -20.97 -10.13
CA LEU A 22 -2.24 -19.96 -10.90
C LEU A 22 -0.83 -19.74 -10.32
N PRO A 23 0.18 -19.47 -11.17
CA PRO A 23 1.51 -19.10 -10.72
C PRO A 23 1.45 -17.87 -9.80
N SER A 24 2.25 -17.87 -8.74
CA SER A 24 2.25 -16.81 -7.71
C SER A 24 2.60 -15.41 -8.26
N ASN A 25 3.30 -15.34 -9.39
CA ASN A 25 3.63 -14.10 -10.08
C ASN A 25 2.45 -13.52 -10.91
N THR A 26 1.30 -14.19 -10.96
CA THR A 26 0.15 -13.71 -11.76
C THR A 26 -0.36 -12.37 -11.25
N ILE A 27 -0.33 -12.17 -9.93
CA ILE A 27 -0.77 -10.93 -9.27
C ILE A 27 0.15 -9.75 -9.64
N GLU A 28 1.44 -9.99 -9.89
CA GLU A 28 2.40 -8.96 -10.33
C GLU A 28 2.04 -8.34 -11.70
N ARG A 29 1.17 -9.01 -12.48
CA ARG A 29 0.73 -8.54 -13.80
C ARG A 29 -0.39 -7.51 -13.74
N PHE A 30 -1.03 -7.32 -12.60
CA PHE A 30 -2.08 -6.31 -12.48
C PHE A 30 -1.51 -4.89 -12.59
N THR A 31 -2.14 -4.05 -13.42
CA THR A 31 -1.62 -2.72 -13.78
C THR A 31 -1.28 -1.85 -12.57
N HIS A 32 -2.15 -1.86 -11.55
CA HIS A 32 -1.95 -1.09 -10.32
C HIS A 32 -0.78 -1.63 -9.49
N LEU A 33 -0.58 -2.95 -9.44
CA LEU A 33 0.55 -3.56 -8.74
C LEU A 33 1.86 -3.42 -9.49
N ARG A 34 1.84 -3.49 -10.83
CA ARG A 34 3.04 -3.32 -11.66
C ARG A 34 3.73 -1.97 -11.40
N ARG A 35 2.93 -0.90 -11.24
CA ARG A 35 3.45 0.43 -10.89
C ARG A 35 4.07 0.47 -9.49
N ILE A 36 3.44 -0.15 -8.50
CA ILE A 36 3.99 -0.22 -7.14
C ILE A 36 5.28 -1.06 -7.12
N LEU A 37 5.31 -2.18 -7.84
CA LEU A 37 6.47 -3.07 -7.94
C LEU A 37 7.65 -2.43 -8.69
N SER A 38 7.40 -1.48 -9.60
CA SER A 38 8.48 -0.80 -10.33
C SER A 38 9.36 0.08 -9.44
N TYR A 39 8.88 0.48 -8.26
CA TYR A 39 9.71 1.21 -7.29
C TYR A 39 10.80 0.33 -6.66
N GLN A 40 10.72 -1.00 -6.77
CA GLN A 40 11.69 -1.92 -6.14
C GLN A 40 11.85 -1.69 -4.62
N SER A 41 10.79 -1.21 -3.97
CA SER A 41 10.75 -0.92 -2.53
C SER A 41 10.46 -2.15 -1.67
N VAL A 42 10.12 -3.27 -2.31
CA VAL A 42 9.82 -4.56 -1.68
C VAL A 42 10.50 -5.65 -2.49
N ARG A 43 11.08 -6.64 -1.80
CA ARG A 43 11.66 -7.82 -2.43
C ARG A 43 10.70 -8.99 -2.34
N THR A 44 10.60 -9.79 -3.40
CA THR A 44 9.73 -10.97 -3.45
C THR A 44 10.54 -12.25 -3.30
N ALA A 45 10.21 -13.05 -2.28
CA ALA A 45 10.74 -14.39 -2.10
C ALA A 45 9.81 -15.42 -2.75
N ARG A 46 10.32 -16.21 -3.70
CA ARG A 46 9.55 -17.27 -4.39
C ARG A 46 9.94 -18.67 -3.91
N THR A 47 11.11 -18.78 -3.29
CA THR A 47 11.59 -19.99 -2.64
C THR A 47 12.01 -19.69 -1.20
N PHE A 48 12.14 -20.73 -0.37
CA PHE A 48 12.71 -20.60 0.96
C PHE A 48 14.16 -20.08 0.91
N GLN A 49 14.92 -20.46 -0.11
CA GLN A 49 16.28 -19.95 -0.31
C GLN A 49 16.28 -18.44 -0.57
N ASP A 50 15.38 -17.92 -1.42
CA ASP A 50 15.24 -16.48 -1.64
C ASP A 50 14.92 -15.77 -0.33
N PHE A 51 13.99 -16.32 0.46
CA PHE A 51 13.62 -15.75 1.74
C PHE A 51 14.79 -15.67 2.71
N ALA A 52 15.56 -16.76 2.85
CA ALA A 52 16.74 -16.78 3.70
C ALA A 52 17.80 -15.76 3.24
N GLN A 53 18.03 -15.66 1.93
CA GLN A 53 18.98 -14.70 1.36
C GLN A 53 18.54 -13.25 1.59
N ILE A 54 17.28 -12.92 1.29
CA ILE A 54 16.73 -11.57 1.49
C ILE A 54 16.71 -11.20 2.97
N THR A 55 16.34 -12.15 3.84
CA THR A 55 16.34 -11.93 5.30
C THR A 55 17.74 -11.61 5.79
N ASN A 56 18.74 -12.42 5.42
CA ASN A 56 20.12 -12.16 5.82
C ASN A 56 20.65 -10.83 5.27
N MET A 57 20.27 -10.47 4.04
CA MET A 57 20.58 -9.16 3.46
C MET A 57 20.05 -8.03 4.34
N TYR A 58 18.76 -8.04 4.71
CA TYR A 58 18.18 -6.99 5.57
C TYR A 58 18.66 -7.02 7.02
N LEU A 59 19.08 -8.19 7.54
CA LEU A 59 19.71 -8.26 8.86
C LEU A 59 21.10 -7.62 8.87
N ASN A 60 21.84 -7.73 7.77
CA ASN A 60 23.17 -7.12 7.62
C ASN A 60 23.09 -5.64 7.22
N GLU A 61 22.13 -5.28 6.37
CA GLU A 61 21.93 -3.93 5.82
C GLU A 61 20.43 -3.57 5.86
N PRO A 62 19.90 -3.14 7.01
CA PRO A 62 18.47 -2.80 7.15
C PRO A 62 18.03 -1.64 6.28
N GLU A 63 18.96 -0.76 5.90
CA GLU A 63 18.71 0.40 5.05
C GLU A 63 18.73 0.06 3.55
N ALA A 64 19.00 -1.20 3.20
CA ALA A 64 18.86 -1.66 1.82
C ALA A 64 17.46 -1.29 1.31
N ASP A 65 17.39 -0.73 0.10
CA ASP A 65 16.17 -0.26 -0.56
C ASP A 65 15.44 0.92 0.15
N ALA A 66 16.06 1.61 1.12
CA ALA A 66 15.43 2.75 1.81
C ALA A 66 15.01 3.87 0.84
N GLU A 67 15.87 4.26 -0.10
CA GLU A 67 15.55 5.27 -1.12
C GLU A 67 14.37 4.84 -2.01
N ASN A 68 14.27 3.55 -2.34
CA ASN A 68 13.16 3.00 -3.10
C ASN A 68 11.84 3.06 -2.29
N ARG A 69 11.89 2.75 -0.98
CA ARG A 69 10.73 2.88 -0.08
C ARG A 69 10.29 4.33 0.05
N LYS A 70 11.23 5.26 0.17
CA LYS A 70 10.98 6.70 0.20
C LYS A 70 10.32 7.18 -1.10
N ALA A 71 10.83 6.76 -2.25
CA ALA A 71 10.24 7.09 -3.54
C ALA A 71 8.80 6.56 -3.67
N LEU A 72 8.54 5.30 -3.25
CA LEU A 72 7.18 4.75 -3.22
C LEU A 72 6.27 5.60 -2.30
N PHE A 73 6.78 5.94 -1.11
CA PHE A 73 6.03 6.72 -0.14
C PHE A 73 5.63 8.09 -0.70
N GLU A 74 6.59 8.86 -1.21
CA GLU A 74 6.36 10.22 -1.72
C GLU A 74 5.39 10.24 -2.90
N ASN A 75 5.41 9.23 -3.77
CA ASN A 75 4.64 9.23 -5.01
C ASN A 75 3.29 8.51 -4.91
N GLU A 76 3.12 7.54 -3.99
CA GLU A 76 1.91 6.70 -3.95
C GLU A 76 1.16 6.76 -2.60
N ILE A 77 1.80 7.16 -1.50
CA ILE A 77 1.23 7.04 -0.14
C ILE A 77 1.11 8.41 0.56
N GLY A 78 2.05 9.32 0.31
CA GLY A 78 2.27 10.55 1.06
C GLY A 78 1.17 11.61 0.99
N VAL A 79 0.13 11.38 0.18
CA VAL A 79 -0.88 12.40 -0.15
C VAL A 79 -1.80 12.74 1.03
N ASN A 80 -2.03 11.82 1.99
CA ASN A 80 -3.02 12.03 3.07
C ASN A 80 -2.61 11.40 4.41
N HIS A 81 -1.57 11.93 5.06
CA HIS A 81 -1.16 11.43 6.37
C HIS A 81 -2.12 11.81 7.50
N GLY A 82 -2.55 10.81 8.28
CA GLY A 82 -3.06 10.99 9.65
C GLY A 82 -4.41 11.68 9.82
N HIS A 83 -5.01 12.24 8.77
CA HIS A 83 -6.24 13.02 8.86
C HIS A 83 -7.41 12.41 8.08
N ALA A 84 -7.26 11.23 7.48
CA ALA A 84 -8.31 10.60 6.68
C ALA A 84 -9.63 10.48 7.45
N GLY A 85 -9.60 10.06 8.72
CA GLY A 85 -10.79 9.98 9.57
C GLY A 85 -11.46 11.34 9.80
N GLN A 86 -10.66 12.41 10.00
CA GLN A 86 -11.19 13.76 10.15
C GLN A 86 -11.82 14.28 8.86
N GLN A 87 -11.18 14.04 7.71
CA GLN A 87 -11.68 14.45 6.40
C GLN A 87 -12.98 13.72 6.04
N ILE A 88 -13.04 12.40 6.27
CA ILE A 88 -14.25 11.60 6.07
C ILE A 88 -15.36 12.08 7.00
N GLY A 89 -15.06 12.29 8.29
CA GLY A 89 -16.03 12.80 9.26
C GLY A 89 -16.59 14.16 8.86
N LYS A 90 -15.72 15.09 8.45
CA LYS A 90 -16.12 16.40 7.92
C LYS A 90 -17.04 16.27 6.71
N TYR A 91 -16.66 15.43 5.74
CA TYR A 91 -17.46 15.20 4.53
C TYR A 91 -18.86 14.67 4.86
N ILE A 92 -18.98 13.72 5.79
CA ILE A 92 -20.27 13.19 6.23
C ILE A 92 -21.13 14.28 6.86
N ILE A 93 -20.56 15.10 7.75
CA ILE A 93 -21.29 16.20 8.40
C ILE A 93 -21.77 17.23 7.38
N ASP A 94 -20.90 17.63 6.44
CA ASP A 94 -21.22 18.60 5.40
C ASP A 94 -22.37 18.07 4.51
N TYR A 95 -22.31 16.79 4.11
CA TYR A 95 -23.36 16.14 3.33
C TYR A 95 -24.71 16.05 4.07
N MET A 96 -24.69 15.73 5.37
CA MET A 96 -25.92 15.69 6.18
C MET A 96 -26.57 17.08 6.31
N ASN A 97 -25.77 18.14 6.41
CA ASN A 97 -26.27 19.51 6.48
C ASN A 97 -26.90 19.94 5.14
N GLU A 98 -26.29 19.60 4.01
CA GLU A 98 -26.83 19.88 2.68
C GLU A 98 -28.22 19.25 2.47
N ILE A 99 -28.37 17.97 2.83
CA ILE A 99 -29.66 17.27 2.78
C ILE A 99 -30.71 17.98 3.62
N LYS A 100 -30.34 18.40 4.84
CA LYS A 100 -31.25 19.09 5.75
C LYS A 100 -31.72 20.42 5.17
N THR A 101 -30.81 21.22 4.59
CA THR A 101 -31.16 22.51 3.96
C THR A 101 -32.09 22.33 2.76
N LEU A 102 -31.86 21.32 1.92
CA LEU A 102 -32.74 21.02 0.78
C LEU A 102 -34.15 20.63 1.23
N HIS A 103 -34.26 19.81 2.28
CA HIS A 103 -35.56 19.40 2.82
C HIS A 103 -36.35 20.57 3.44
N GLU A 104 -35.66 21.49 4.11
CA GLU A 104 -36.25 22.72 4.65
C GLU A 104 -36.73 23.69 3.55
N MET A 105 -36.14 23.64 2.35
CA MET A 105 -36.60 24.44 1.20
C MET A 105 -37.81 23.86 0.47
N GLU A 106 -38.02 22.54 0.51
CA GLU A 106 -39.18 21.87 -0.12
C GLU A 106 -40.46 21.95 0.74
N THR A 107 -40.36 22.40 1.99
CA THR A 107 -41.49 22.48 2.95
C THR A 107 -42.14 23.88 3.04
N TYR A 108 -41.71 24.83 2.22
CA TYR A 108 -42.33 26.15 2.02
C TYR A 108 -42.95 26.27 0.62
#